data_AF-A0A7S0X0D3-F1
#
_entry.id   AF-A0A7S0X0D3-F1
#
_cell.length_a   1.000
_cell.length_b   1.000
_cell.length_c   1.000
_cell.angle_alpha   90.00
_cell.angle_beta   90.00
_cell.angle_gamma   90.00
#
_symmetry.space_group_name_H-M   'P 1'
#
loop_
_entity.id
_entity.type
_entity.pdbx_description
1 polymer ?
#
loop_
_entity_poly.entity_id
_entity_poly.type
_entity_poly.pdbx_seq_one_letter_code
_entity_poly.pdbx_strand_id
1 'polypeptide(L)'
;PPVFVDVGANLGAYTLAVAHAGYPVYAVEGLPANIRLLRSSLCVNPGLMARVTLFDTGVSSEERICRVYTNDQNLGEGTLDCSGGNVTWGGIATSGKMHLRR
;
A
#
# COMPACT_ATOMS: atom_id res chain seq x y z
N PRO A 1 23.75 6.01 3.93
CA PRO A 1 23.16 4.65 3.86
C PRO A 1 22.34 4.49 2.56
N PRO A 2 22.31 3.30 1.94
CA PRO A 2 21.39 3.03 0.83
C PRO A 2 19.93 3.12 1.30
N VAL A 3 19.03 3.44 0.38
CA VAL A 3 17.57 3.52 0.62
C VAL A 3 16.91 2.28 0.05
N PHE A 4 15.96 1.69 0.79
CA PHE A 4 15.11 0.62 0.30
C PHE A 4 13.77 1.17 -0.17
N VAL A 5 13.30 0.71 -1.32
CA VAL A 5 12.00 1.08 -1.89
C VAL A 5 11.11 -0.16 -1.89
N ASP A 6 10.03 -0.11 -1.12
CA ASP A 6 9.06 -1.21 -0.96
C ASP A 6 7.80 -0.88 -1.77
N VAL A 7 7.67 -1.47 -2.96
CA VAL A 7 6.52 -1.24 -3.85
C VAL A 7 5.48 -2.33 -3.61
N GLY A 8 4.29 -1.94 -3.17
CA GLY A 8 3.29 -2.89 -2.67
C GLY A 8 3.57 -3.29 -1.23
N ALA A 9 3.84 -2.28 -0.38
CA ALA A 9 4.28 -2.49 0.99
C ALA A 9 3.28 -3.31 1.83
N ASN A 10 2.02 -3.38 1.41
CA ASN A 10 0.96 -4.19 2.03
C ASN A 10 0.89 -3.91 3.55
N LEU A 11 0.95 -4.93 4.40
CA LEU A 11 0.99 -4.78 5.85
C LEU A 11 2.38 -4.40 6.42
N GLY A 12 3.37 -4.20 5.54
CA GLY A 12 4.70 -3.71 5.88
C GLY A 12 5.70 -4.78 6.29
N ALA A 13 5.53 -6.04 5.87
CA ALA A 13 6.44 -7.13 6.23
C ALA A 13 7.92 -6.79 5.92
N TYR A 14 8.20 -6.27 4.72
CA TYR A 14 9.53 -5.82 4.33
C TYR A 14 9.85 -4.43 4.86
N THR A 15 8.93 -3.48 4.73
CA THR A 15 9.08 -2.12 5.26
C THR A 15 9.56 -2.09 6.71
N LEU A 16 8.90 -2.83 7.61
CA LEU A 16 9.22 -2.83 9.04
C LEU A 16 10.54 -3.56 9.32
N ALA A 17 10.81 -4.68 8.66
CA ALA A 17 12.05 -5.42 8.82
C ALA A 17 13.28 -4.61 8.40
N VAL A 18 13.21 -3.94 7.24
CA VAL A 18 14.32 -3.14 6.71
C VAL A 18 14.52 -1.85 7.53
N ALA A 19 13.43 -1.21 7.97
CA ALA A 19 13.51 -0.08 8.89
C ALA A 19 14.15 -0.48 10.23
N HIS A 20 13.81 -1.66 10.75
CA HIS A 20 14.41 -2.21 11.97
C HIS A 20 15.92 -2.48 11.80
N ALA A 21 16.34 -2.93 10.62
CA ALA A 21 17.74 -3.09 10.26
C ALA A 21 18.50 -1.74 10.11
N GLY A 22 17.83 -0.61 10.31
CA GLY A 22 18.44 0.71 10.37
C GLY A 22 18.48 1.46 9.03
N TYR A 23 17.88 0.92 7.97
CA TYR A 23 17.85 1.57 6.67
C TYR A 23 16.65 2.51 6.52
N PRO A 24 16.78 3.63 5.78
CA PRO A 24 15.64 4.40 5.33
C PRO A 24 14.79 3.60 4.33
N VAL A 25 13.47 3.70 4.46
CA VAL A 25 12.51 3.01 3.61
C VAL A 25 11.52 3.99 2.99
N TYR A 26 11.34 3.89 1.68
CA TYR A 26 10.22 4.48 0.95
C TYR A 26 9.21 3.39 0.64
N ALA A 27 8.09 3.38 1.35
CA ALA A 27 7.05 2.38 1.23
C ALA A 27 5.90 2.93 0.38
N VAL A 28 5.44 2.18 -0.62
CA VAL A 28 4.32 2.55 -1.48
C VAL A 28 3.23 1.51 -1.33
N GLU A 29 2.04 1.94 -0.88
CA GLU A 29 0.88 1.09 -0.73
C GLU A 29 -0.37 1.87 -1.15
N GLY A 30 -1.27 1.22 -1.89
CA GLY A 30 -2.44 1.88 -2.44
C GLY A 30 -3.78 1.38 -1.94
N LEU A 31 -3.82 0.24 -1.23
CA LEU A 31 -5.03 -0.26 -0.59
C LEU A 31 -5.25 0.48 0.75
N PRO A 32 -6.36 1.25 0.90
CA PRO A 32 -6.57 2.06 2.10
C PRO A 32 -6.60 1.26 3.42
N ALA A 33 -7.03 0.00 3.38
CA ALA A 33 -7.02 -0.87 4.56
C ALA A 33 -5.59 -1.20 5.02
N ASN A 34 -4.72 -1.57 4.09
CA ASN A 34 -3.31 -1.86 4.36
C ASN A 34 -2.57 -0.63 4.87
N ILE A 35 -2.79 0.55 4.24
CA ILE A 35 -2.24 1.83 4.69
C ILE A 35 -2.59 2.09 6.16
N ARG A 36 -3.86 1.90 6.56
CA ARG A 36 -4.29 2.12 7.96
C ARG A 36 -3.57 1.18 8.93
N LEU A 37 -3.42 -0.09 8.57
CA LEU A 37 -2.73 -1.08 9.40
C LEU A 37 -1.23 -0.78 9.50
N LEU A 38 -0.57 -0.48 8.38
CA LEU A 38 0.85 -0.11 8.36
C LEU A 38 1.09 1.18 9.16
N ARG A 39 0.24 2.21 9.01
CA ARG A 39 0.31 3.42 9.84
C ARG A 39 0.16 3.12 11.32
N SER A 40 -0.79 2.25 11.69
CA SER A 40 -0.95 1.84 13.10
C SER A 40 0.32 1.20 13.65
N SER A 41 0.95 0.31 12.89
CA SER A 41 2.24 -0.30 13.24
C SER A 41 3.36 0.73 13.40
N LEU A 42 3.44 1.73 12.53
CA LEU A 42 4.44 2.80 12.63
C LEU A 42 4.18 3.72 13.84
N CYS A 43 2.91 4.08 14.11
CA CYS A 43 2.55 4.94 15.22
C CYS A 43 2.95 4.36 16.58
N VAL A 44 2.84 3.04 16.77
CA VAL A 44 3.26 2.38 18.02
C VAL A 44 4.76 2.09 18.08
N ASN A 45 5.49 2.33 16.98
CA ASN A 45 6.94 2.13 16.88
C ASN A 45 7.65 3.41 16.37
N PRO A 46 7.76 4.47 17.20
CA PRO A 46 8.27 5.77 16.75
C PRO A 46 9.70 5.71 16.17
N GLY A 47 10.54 4.78 16.65
CA GLY A 47 11.88 4.57 16.11
C GLY A 47 11.89 4.00 14.68
N LEU A 48 10.89 3.20 14.32
CA LEU A 48 10.69 2.73 12.94
C LEU A 48 10.05 3.83 12.09
N MET A 49 9.07 4.54 12.63
CA MET A 49 8.41 5.66 11.96
C MET A 49 9.39 6.73 11.48
N ALA A 50 10.43 7.02 12.27
CA ALA A 50 11.48 7.97 11.89
C ALA A 50 12.30 7.56 10.64
N ARG A 51 12.19 6.29 10.19
CA ARG A 51 12.92 5.74 9.04
C ARG A 51 12.05 5.44 7.83
N VAL A 52 10.73 5.52 7.98
CA VAL A 52 9.77 5.12 6.93
C VAL A 52 9.02 6.33 6.42
N THR A 53 9.12 6.59 5.11
CA THR A 53 8.20 7.46 4.38
C THR A 53 7.18 6.60 3.67
N LEU A 54 5.92 6.67 4.08
CA LEU A 54 4.81 5.94 3.47
C LEU A 54 4.08 6.82 2.45
N PHE A 55 4.00 6.34 1.22
CA PHE A 55 3.26 6.94 0.12
C PHE A 55 1.95 6.18 -0.09
N ASP A 56 0.83 6.86 0.18
CA ASP A 56 -0.54 6.36 0.02
C ASP A 56 -0.98 6.40 -1.45
N THR A 57 -0.25 5.71 -2.31
CA THR A 57 -0.43 5.74 -3.77
C THR A 57 -0.04 4.38 -4.35
N GLY A 58 -0.43 4.13 -5.58
CA GLY A 58 0.23 3.13 -6.42
C GLY A 58 1.25 3.74 -7.35
N VAL A 59 2.00 2.84 -7.97
CA VAL A 59 2.98 3.16 -9.00
C VAL A 59 2.36 2.91 -10.37
N SER A 60 2.50 3.87 -11.28
CA SER A 60 2.14 3.72 -12.68
C SER A 60 3.00 4.62 -13.55
N SER A 61 3.06 4.35 -14.85
CA SER A 61 3.69 5.25 -15.82
C SER A 61 2.91 6.55 -16.02
N GLU A 62 1.65 6.60 -15.59
CA GLU A 62 0.74 7.73 -15.76
C GLU A 62 -0.03 8.03 -14.49
N GLU A 63 -0.34 9.30 -14.27
CA GLU A 63 -1.26 9.70 -13.20
C GLU A 63 -2.70 9.32 -13.57
N ARG A 64 -3.34 8.53 -12.71
CA ARG A 64 -4.76 8.16 -12.86
C ARG A 64 -5.35 7.69 -11.54
N ILE A 65 -6.67 7.66 -11.47
CA ILE A 65 -7.41 7.07 -10.36
C ILE A 65 -7.99 5.74 -10.81
N CYS A 66 -7.64 4.67 -10.12
CA CYS A 66 -8.19 3.34 -10.34
C CYS A 66 -9.05 2.91 -9.17
N ARG A 67 -9.96 1.96 -9.43
CA ARG A 67 -10.67 1.26 -8.36
C ARG A 67 -9.79 0.13 -7.86
N VAL A 68 -9.75 -0.06 -6.55
CA VAL A 68 -9.11 -1.22 -5.92
C VAL A 68 -10.18 -2.07 -5.25
N TYR A 69 -10.11 -3.38 -5.44
CA TYR A 69 -11.04 -4.36 -4.90
C TYR A 69 -10.30 -5.43 -4.10
N THR A 70 -11.00 -6.04 -3.15
CA THR A 70 -10.50 -7.17 -2.36
C THR A 70 -11.55 -8.29 -2.40
N ASN A 71 -11.11 -9.54 -2.30
CA ASN A 71 -12.02 -10.65 -2.09
C ASN A 71 -12.31 -10.86 -0.59
N ASP A 72 -13.33 -11.64 -0.26
CA ASP A 72 -13.74 -11.92 1.13
C ASP A 72 -12.82 -12.91 1.89
N GLN A 73 -11.87 -13.54 1.22
CA GLN A 73 -10.89 -14.46 1.81
C GLN A 73 -9.59 -13.75 2.23
N ASN A 74 -9.17 -12.74 1.47
CA ASN A 74 -7.93 -12.00 1.65
C ASN A 74 -8.17 -10.50 1.43
N LEU A 75 -8.58 -9.82 2.50
CA LEU A 75 -8.80 -8.38 2.50
C LEU A 75 -7.52 -7.55 2.33
N GLY A 76 -6.33 -8.18 2.43
CA GLY A 76 -5.04 -7.53 2.22
C GLY A 76 -4.59 -7.52 0.76
N GLU A 77 -5.30 -8.22 -0.13
CA GLU A 77 -4.95 -8.37 -1.55
C GLU A 77 -5.82 -7.45 -2.41
N GLY A 78 -5.22 -6.32 -2.82
CA GLY A 78 -5.85 -5.36 -3.70
C GLY A 78 -5.70 -5.74 -5.17
N THR A 79 -6.80 -5.95 -5.88
CA THR A 79 -6.85 -6.04 -7.35
C THR A 79 -7.25 -4.69 -7.93
N LEU A 80 -6.46 -4.18 -8.88
CA LEU A 80 -6.74 -2.90 -9.54
C LEU A 80 -7.62 -3.08 -10.77
N ASP A 81 -8.62 -2.20 -10.88
CA ASP A 81 -9.33 -1.93 -12.13
C ASP A 81 -9.16 -0.46 -12.53
N CYS A 82 -8.52 -0.28 -13.67
CA CYS A 82 -8.29 1.02 -14.30
C CYS A 82 -9.10 1.20 -15.59
N SER A 83 -9.97 0.25 -15.95
CA SER A 83 -10.73 0.27 -17.22
C SER A 83 -11.91 1.24 -17.21
N GLY A 84 -12.35 1.68 -16.02
CA GLY A 84 -13.51 2.56 -15.86
C GLY A 84 -14.86 1.87 -16.03
N GLY A 85 -14.88 0.58 -16.37
CA GLY A 85 -16.09 -0.22 -16.54
C GLY A 85 -16.80 -0.56 -15.22
N ASN A 86 -17.99 -1.15 -15.34
CA ASN A 86 -18.66 -1.80 -14.22
C ASN A 86 -18.02 -3.17 -13.99
N VAL A 87 -17.38 -3.33 -12.84
CA VAL A 87 -16.66 -4.52 -12.44
C VAL A 87 -17.64 -5.45 -11.72
N THR A 88 -18.08 -6.53 -12.37
CA THR A 88 -18.89 -7.59 -11.74
C THR A 88 -17.97 -8.74 -11.31
N TRP A 89 -17.25 -8.57 -10.20
CA TRP A 89 -16.54 -9.69 -9.57
C TRP A 89 -17.38 -10.18 -8.39
N GLY A 90 -17.83 -11.42 -8.47
CA GLY A 90 -18.48 -12.08 -7.34
C GLY A 90 -17.47 -12.25 -6.22
N GLY A 91 -17.80 -11.78 -5.02
CA GLY A 91 -16.91 -11.87 -3.84
C GLY A 91 -16.18 -10.57 -3.47
N ILE A 92 -16.52 -9.42 -4.06
CA ILE A 92 -15.95 -8.13 -3.63
C ILE A 92 -16.37 -7.81 -2.19
N ALA A 93 -15.39 -7.70 -1.30
CA ALA A 93 -15.62 -7.29 0.08
C ALA A 93 -15.60 -5.75 0.24
N THR A 94 -14.70 -5.05 -0.45
CA THR A 94 -14.58 -3.59 -0.38
C THR A 94 -14.10 -2.98 -1.70
N SER A 95 -14.46 -1.71 -1.95
CA SER A 95 -13.93 -0.92 -3.07
C SER A 95 -13.37 0.41 -2.58
N GLY A 96 -12.28 0.88 -3.20
CA GLY A 96 -11.64 2.16 -2.88
C GLY A 96 -11.08 2.84 -4.12
N LYS A 97 -10.69 4.11 -3.98
CA LYS A 97 -9.94 4.85 -4.99
C LYS A 97 -8.45 4.79 -4.64
N MET A 98 -7.64 4.40 -5.60
CA MET A 98 -6.18 4.44 -5.51
C MET A 98 -5.67 5.48 -6.49
N HIS A 99 -4.93 6.46 -5.97
CA HIS A 99 -4.17 7.37 -6.83
C HIS A 99 -2.95 6.61 -7.33
N LEU A 100 -2.68 6.67 -8.62
CA LEU A 100 -1.43 6.19 -9.20
C LEU A 100 -0.59 7.41 -9.55
N ARG A 101 0.71 7.37 -9.23
CA ARG A 101 1.66 8.45 -9.50
C ARG A 101 2.90 7.89 -10.18
N ARG A 102 3.58 8.76 -10.95
CA ARG A 102 4.86 8.50 -11.63
C ARG A 102 6.02 8.60 -10.66
#